data_AF-A0A6B3KQG7-F1
#
_entry.id   AF-A0A6B3KQG7-F1
#
_cell.length_a   1.000
_cell.length_b   1.000
_cell.length_c   1.000
_cell.angle_alpha   90.00
_cell.angle_beta   90.00
_cell.angle_gamma   90.00
#
_symmetry.space_group_name_H-M   'P 1'
#
loop_
_entity.id
_entity.type
_entity.pdbx_description
1 polymer ?
#
loop_
_entity_poly.entity_id
_entity_poly.type
_entity_poly.pdbx_seq_one_letter_code
_entity_poly.pdbx_strand_id
1 'polypeptide(L)'
;QRQRPATAKGTIFVTLEDEQGMINVIVWSHLALRRRRALLESRLLAVRGRWERVDGVEHLIAGDLYDLSNLLGDMQLPSRDFH
;
A
#
# COMPACT_ATOMS: atom_id res chain seq x y z
N GLN A 1 -9.61 4.29 6.24
CA GLN A 1 -8.74 4.91 7.24
C GLN A 1 -7.29 4.50 6.99
N ARG A 2 -6.41 5.43 6.60
CA ARG A 2 -4.96 5.19 6.58
C ARG A 2 -4.42 5.42 8.00
N GLN A 3 -4.66 4.49 8.91
CA GLN A 3 -4.02 4.57 10.22
C GLN A 3 -2.51 4.43 10.02
N ARG A 4 -1.74 5.32 10.64
CA ARG A 4 -0.32 5.08 10.90
C ARG A 4 -0.24 4.31 12.22
N PRO A 5 -0.20 2.97 12.23
CA PRO A 5 0.14 2.26 13.45
C PRO A 5 1.56 2.70 13.87
N ALA A 6 1.77 2.90 15.16
CA ALA A 6 3.08 3.21 15.71
C ALA A 6 4.09 2.22 15.14
N THR A 7 5.05 2.72 14.35
CA THR A 7 5.98 1.91 13.57
C THR A 7 6.74 0.98 14.51
N ALA A 8 6.34 -0.29 14.58
CA ALA A 8 7.17 -1.32 15.16
C ALA A 8 8.43 -1.42 14.29
N LYS A 9 9.54 -0.84 14.75
CA LYS A 9 10.88 -0.95 14.16
C LYS A 9 10.99 -0.52 12.68
N GLY A 10 10.31 0.55 12.28
CA GLY A 10 10.46 1.09 10.92
C GLY A 10 9.73 0.29 9.84
N THR A 11 8.60 -0.32 10.20
CA THR A 11 7.69 -1.00 9.28
C THR A 11 6.41 -0.19 9.15
N ILE A 12 5.94 0.03 7.92
CA ILE A 12 4.68 0.67 7.58
C ILE A 12 3.75 -0.40 7.01
N PHE A 13 2.50 -0.42 7.46
CA PHE A 13 1.46 -1.28 6.92
C PHE A 13 0.54 -0.44 6.02
N VAL A 14 0.28 -0.95 4.82
CA VAL A 14 -0.63 -0.34 3.84
C VAL A 14 -1.69 -1.36 3.51
N THR A 15 -2.96 -0.99 3.62
CA THR A 15 -4.05 -1.82 3.12
C THR A 15 -4.42 -1.34 1.72
N LEU A 16 -4.41 -2.24 0.75
CA LEU A 16 -4.88 -2.02 -0.62
C LEU A 16 -6.18 -2.76 -0.83
N GLU A 17 -7.10 -2.14 -1.57
CA GLU A 17 -8.36 -2.76 -1.97
C GLU A 17 -8.25 -3.14 -3.45
N ASP A 18 -8.54 -4.40 -3.78
CA ASP A 18 -8.71 -4.91 -5.13
C ASP A 18 -10.13 -5.48 -5.32
N GLU A 19 -10.41 -6.09 -6.47
CA GLU A 19 -11.72 -6.66 -6.74
C GLU A 19 -12.05 -7.92 -5.92
N GLN A 20 -11.07 -8.54 -5.25
CA GLN A 20 -11.27 -9.71 -4.39
C GLN A 20 -11.22 -9.38 -2.89
N GLY A 21 -10.80 -8.18 -2.49
CA GLY A 21 -10.88 -7.69 -1.11
C GLY A 21 -9.67 -6.84 -0.70
N MET A 22 -9.28 -6.98 0.57
CA MET A 22 -8.22 -6.16 1.18
C MET A 22 -6.91 -6.94 1.21
N ILE A 23 -5.85 -6.37 0.63
CA ILE A 23 -4.48 -6.86 0.70
C ILE A 23 -3.69 -6.05 1.72
N ASN A 24 -3.09 -6.73 2.69
CA ASN A 24 -2.13 -6.10 3.61
C ASN A 24 -0.72 -6.11 3.02
N VAL A 25 -0.16 -4.93 2.83
CA VAL A 25 1.17 -4.71 2.29
C VAL A 25 2.10 -4.22 3.39
N ILE A 26 3.25 -4.89 3.53
CA ILE A 26 4.31 -4.53 4.46
C ILE A 26 5.36 -3.72 3.71
N VAL A 27 5.59 -2.47 4.13
CA VAL A 27 6.54 -1.53 3.54
C VAL A 27 7.61 -1.16 4.55
N TRP A 28 8.86 -1.55 4.28
CA TRP A 28 9.99 -1.16 5.11
C TRP A 28 10.34 0.32 4.96
N SER A 29 10.86 0.95 6.03
CA SER A 29 11.18 2.38 6.06
C SER A 29 12.06 2.85 4.91
N HIS A 30 13.08 2.07 4.54
CA HIS A 30 13.98 2.44 3.44
C HIS A 30 13.24 2.54 2.10
N LEU A 31 12.30 1.64 1.85
CA LEU A 31 11.45 1.67 0.65
C LEU A 31 10.45 2.82 0.74
N ALA A 32 9.83 3.02 1.90
CA ALA A 32 8.91 4.13 2.13
C ALA A 32 9.56 5.50 1.89
N LEU A 33 10.82 5.67 2.30
CA LEU A 33 11.58 6.90 2.04
C LEU A 33 11.90 7.04 0.54
N ARG A 34 12.40 5.97 -0.11
CA ARG A 34 12.76 5.98 -1.53
C ARG A 34 11.55 6.21 -2.45
N ARG A 35 10.39 5.68 -2.08
CA ARG A 35 9.13 5.74 -2.85
C ARG A 35 8.04 6.52 -2.13
N ARG A 36 8.43 7.55 -1.37
CA ARG A 36 7.51 8.35 -0.53
C ARG A 36 6.31 8.90 -1.30
N ARG A 37 6.55 9.39 -2.52
CA ARG A 37 5.50 9.95 -3.38
C ARG A 37 4.46 8.89 -3.73
N ALA A 38 4.90 7.76 -4.29
CA ALA A 38 4.00 6.65 -4.61
C ALA A 38 3.25 6.15 -3.38
N LEU A 39 3.93 6.00 -2.24
CA LEU A 39 3.31 5.50 -1.01
C LEU A 39 2.20 6.41 -0.46
N LEU A 40 2.36 7.73 -0.53
CA LEU A 40 1.47 8.67 0.16
C LEU A 40 0.44 9.32 -0.77
N GLU A 41 0.81 9.59 -2.02
CA GLU A 41 0.03 10.42 -2.94
C GLU A 41 -0.74 9.59 -3.97
N SER A 42 -0.40 8.32 -4.17
CA SER A 42 -1.08 7.50 -5.18
C SER A 42 -2.54 7.24 -4.82
N ARG A 43 -3.40 7.38 -5.83
CA ARG A 43 -4.77 6.87 -5.88
C ARG A 43 -4.82 5.45 -6.44
N LEU A 44 -3.88 5.11 -7.33
CA LEU A 44 -3.64 3.75 -7.81
C LEU A 44 -2.19 3.36 -7.53
N LEU A 45 -1.98 2.43 -6.59
CA LEU A 45 -0.66 1.97 -6.17
C LEU A 45 -0.38 0.60 -6.75
N ALA A 46 0.68 0.47 -7.56
CA ALA A 46 1.24 -0.83 -7.88
C ALA A 46 2.35 -1.18 -6.89
N VAL A 47 2.25 -2.39 -6.33
CA VAL A 47 3.23 -2.95 -5.40
C VAL A 47 3.89 -4.15 -6.05
N ARG A 48 5.21 -4.08 -6.20
CA ARG A 48 6.01 -5.24 -6.59
C ARG A 48 6.66 -5.81 -5.33
N GLY A 49 6.43 -7.08 -5.04
CA GLY A 49 6.86 -7.66 -3.79
C GLY A 49 6.84 -9.18 -3.75
N ARG A 50 7.07 -9.72 -2.57
CA ARG A 50 6.96 -11.15 -2.26
C ARG A 50 5.68 -11.39 -1.49
N TRP A 51 4.83 -12.27 -2.01
CA TRP A 51 3.66 -12.77 -1.29
C TRP A 51 4.10 -13.75 -0.21
N GLU A 52 3.57 -13.60 0.99
CA GLU A 52 3.81 -14.51 2.11
C GLU A 52 2.49 -14.92 2.76
N ARG A 53 2.45 -16.18 3.19
CA ARG A 53 1.35 -16.74 3.97
C ARG A 53 1.95 -17.43 5.18
N VAL A 54 1.65 -16.92 6.38
CA VAL A 54 2.16 -17.45 7.65
C VAL A 54 0.98 -17.62 8.59
N ASP A 55 0.80 -18.82 9.13
CA ASP A 55 -0.27 -19.14 10.09
C ASP A 55 -1.67 -18.71 9.65
N GLY A 56 -1.95 -18.82 8.34
CA GLY A 56 -3.24 -18.45 7.75
C GLY A 56 -3.43 -16.95 7.49
N VAL A 57 -2.45 -16.11 7.81
CA VAL A 57 -2.44 -14.68 7.47
C VAL A 57 -1.63 -14.46 6.21
N GLU A 58 -2.19 -13.66 5.31
CA GLU A 58 -1.61 -13.32 4.01
C GLU A 58 -1.17 -11.87 3.96
N HIS A 59 0.06 -11.63 3.50
CA HIS A 59 0.58 -10.28 3.29
C HIS A 59 1.57 -10.21 2.12
N LEU A 60 1.66 -9.03 1.52
CA LEU A 60 2.62 -8.73 0.46
C LEU A 60 3.77 -7.91 1.05
N ILE A 61 4.99 -8.45 1.05
CA ILE A 61 6.18 -7.68 1.41
C ILE A 61 6.64 -6.88 0.20
N ALA A 62 6.57 -5.55 0.30
CA ALA A 62 6.93 -4.65 -0.78
C ALA A 62 8.45 -4.60 -1.02
N GLY A 63 8.86 -4.77 -2.27
CA GLY A 63 10.22 -4.53 -2.76
C GLY A 63 10.33 -3.25 -3.60
N ASP A 64 9.25 -2.86 -4.28
CA ASP A 64 9.13 -1.57 -4.96
C ASP A 64 7.69 -1.08 -5.06
N LEU A 65 7.52 0.24 -5.24
CA LEU A 65 6.22 0.91 -5.31
C LEU A 65 6.17 1.87 -6.51
N TYR A 66 5.06 1.86 -7.22
CA TYR A 66 4.82 2.71 -8.39
C TYR A 66 3.47 3.41 -8.28
N ASP A 67 3.50 4.72 -8.50
CA ASP A 67 2.28 5.50 -8.66
C ASP A 67 1.75 5.30 -10.09
N LEU A 68 0.61 4.64 -10.22
CA LEU A 68 -0.09 4.43 -11.48
C LEU A 68 -1.35 5.30 -11.58
N SER A 69 -1.47 6.32 -10.72
CA SER A 69 -2.67 7.18 -10.70
C SER A 69 -2.91 7.91 -12.02
N ASN A 70 -1.88 8.06 -12.86
CA ASN A 70 -2.01 8.59 -14.22
C ASN A 70 -2.87 7.70 -15.13
N LEU A 71 -2.94 6.39 -14.89
CA LEU A 71 -3.78 5.47 -15.66
C LEU A 71 -5.28 5.64 -15.37
N LEU A 72 -5.62 6.30 -14.26
CA LEU A 72 -7.00 6.57 -13.90
C LEU A 72 -7.62 7.71 -14.72
N GLY A 73 -6.82 8.52 -15.43
CA GLY A 73 -7.30 9.69 -16.17
C GLY A 73 -8.16 10.61 -15.27
N ASP A 74 -9.29 11.07 -15.80
CA ASP A 74 -10.26 11.90 -15.07
C ASP A 74 -11.19 11.09 -14.15
N MET A 75 -10.99 9.78 -13.99
CA MET A 75 -11.84 8.99 -13.09
C MET A 75 -11.67 9.49 -11.66
N GLN A 76 -12.71 10.13 -11.15
CA GLN A 76 -12.87 10.41 -9.73
C GLN A 76 -13.27 9.12 -9.02
N LEU A 77 -12.31 8.22 -8.79
CA LEU A 77 -12.42 7.22 -7.72
C LEU A 77 -12.52 7.99 -6.39
N PRO A 78 -13.67 7.95 -5.70
CA PRO A 78 -13.76 8.52 -4.37
C PRO A 78 -12.86 7.70 -3.45
N SER A 79 -11.84 8.34 -2.87
CA SER A 79 -11.16 7.77 -1.70
C SER A 79 -12.21 7.61 -0.62
N ARG A 80 -12.50 6.39 -0.17
CA ARG A 80 -13.33 6.19 1.02
C ARG A 80 -12.52 6.62 2.24
N ASP A 81 -12.62 7.90 2.54
CA ASP A 81 -12.15 8.47 3.79
C ASP A 81 -13.12 8.03 4.89
N PHE A 82 -12.76 6.95 5.57
CA PHE A 82 -13.42 6.57 6.82
C PHE A 82 -12.89 7.49 7.93
N HIS A 83 -13.78 8.19 8.63
CA HIS A 83 -13.50 8.97 9.86
C HIS A 83 -13.30 8.03 11.05
#